data_AF-A0A7K2WCM3-F1
#
_entry.id   AF-A0A7K2WCM3-F1
#
_cell.length_a   1.000
_cell.length_b   1.000
_cell.length_c   1.000
_cell.angle_alpha   90.00
_cell.angle_beta   90.00
_cell.angle_gamma   90.00
#
_symmetry.space_group_name_H-M   'P 1'
#
loop_
_entity.id
_entity.type
_entity.pdbx_description
1 polymer ?
#
loop_
_entity_poly.entity_id
_entity_poly.type
_entity_poly.pdbx_seq_one_letter_code
_entity_poly.pdbx_strand_id
1 'polypeptide(L)'
;MAPTAPWRPSRHRGEPHRERRCDERDDRGTASHGLRGVDMAAPLKDLERVPWDTIKDSSGTAGAIPVLLHHVARGDEPTARAALATLRERICQYGFVVDQATAVTVPFLWELARLPQVTCRVQIVRLLKNIADARQWESTASAYPKLLHHRHDYVGWEREARRAVRAEQDVLRQLLREPDPELAEAAAELASTLAAGRVSGSRV
;
A
#
# COMPACT_ATOMS: atom_id res chain seq x y z
N MET A 1 43.47 -30.99 -21.52
CA MET A 1 42.71 -31.16 -22.78
C MET A 1 41.23 -30.86 -22.50
N ALA A 2 40.80 -29.66 -22.87
CA ALA A 2 39.47 -29.25 -23.30
C ALA A 2 39.64 -27.80 -23.84
N PRO A 3 39.11 -27.45 -25.02
CA PRO A 3 39.61 -26.32 -25.78
C PRO A 3 38.91 -24.99 -25.49
N THR A 4 39.73 -23.96 -25.62
CA THR A 4 39.55 -22.54 -25.86
C THR A 4 38.40 -22.17 -26.81
N ALA A 5 37.59 -21.18 -26.43
CA ALA A 5 36.89 -20.31 -27.38
C ALA A 5 37.01 -18.85 -26.89
N PRO A 6 37.72 -17.97 -27.64
CA PRO A 6 37.94 -16.58 -27.25
C PRO A 6 36.81 -15.66 -27.72
N TRP A 7 36.38 -14.78 -26.82
CA TRP A 7 35.54 -13.62 -27.10
C TRP A 7 36.27 -12.64 -28.03
N ARG A 8 35.63 -12.24 -29.14
CA ARG A 8 36.09 -11.19 -30.05
C ARG A 8 35.09 -10.02 -30.07
N PRO A 9 35.53 -8.78 -29.82
CA PRO A 9 34.78 -7.57 -30.13
C PRO A 9 35.20 -7.03 -31.50
N SER A 10 34.24 -6.61 -32.33
CA SER A 10 34.52 -5.91 -33.58
C SER A 10 33.61 -4.69 -33.73
N ARG A 11 34.19 -3.51 -33.47
CA ARG A 11 33.73 -2.21 -33.97
C ARG A 11 34.47 -1.90 -35.27
N HIS A 12 33.75 -1.53 -36.32
CA HIS A 12 34.22 -0.71 -37.46
C HIS A 12 32.97 0.06 -37.96
N ARG A 13 32.87 1.40 -37.90
CA ARG A 13 33.62 2.52 -38.53
C ARG A 13 33.10 2.84 -39.95
N GLY A 14 32.61 4.09 -40.10
CA GLY A 14 32.53 4.92 -41.33
C GLY A 14 31.46 4.50 -42.34
N GLU A 15 30.71 5.38 -43.02
CA GLU A 15 31.04 6.72 -43.52
C GLU A 15 29.78 7.60 -43.74
N PRO A 16 29.95 8.92 -43.97
CA PRO A 16 28.89 9.93 -43.98
C PRO A 16 28.33 10.19 -45.40
N HIS A 17 27.07 10.63 -45.49
CA HIS A 17 26.53 11.14 -46.75
C HIS A 17 25.61 12.37 -46.57
N ARG A 18 26.11 13.49 -47.09
CA ARG A 18 25.43 14.59 -47.79
C ARG A 18 24.42 15.47 -47.04
N GLU A 19 24.96 16.61 -46.64
CA GLU A 19 24.39 17.95 -46.70
C GLU A 19 23.39 18.18 -47.86
N ARG A 20 22.19 18.65 -47.50
CA ARG A 20 21.39 19.57 -48.31
C ARG A 20 20.77 20.62 -47.40
N ARG A 21 20.90 21.86 -47.83
CA ARG A 21 20.49 23.10 -47.15
C ARG A 21 19.36 23.75 -47.97
N CYS A 22 18.49 24.43 -47.22
CA CYS A 22 17.58 25.55 -47.53
C CYS A 22 16.13 25.31 -47.99
N ASP A 23 15.30 26.21 -47.45
CA ASP A 23 13.90 26.61 -47.72
C ASP A 23 12.81 25.71 -47.09
N GLU A 24 11.74 26.19 -46.44
CA GLU A 24 11.12 27.52 -46.35
C GLU A 24 10.22 27.62 -45.09
N ARG A 25 9.61 28.79 -44.90
CA ARG A 25 8.89 29.39 -43.76
C ARG A 25 7.57 28.73 -43.31
N ASP A 26 7.17 29.23 -42.13
CA ASP A 26 5.83 29.37 -41.54
C ASP A 26 5.10 28.08 -41.14
N ASP A 27 4.78 27.92 -39.85
CA ASP A 27 3.55 28.56 -39.37
C ASP A 27 3.38 28.52 -37.84
N ARG A 28 2.56 29.45 -37.40
CA ARG A 28 2.19 29.73 -36.02
C ARG A 28 1.47 28.57 -35.33
N GLY A 29 1.75 28.46 -34.03
CA GLY A 29 0.74 28.10 -33.04
C GLY A 29 0.82 26.66 -32.53
N THR A 30 1.22 26.52 -31.28
CA THR A 30 0.33 25.99 -30.24
C THR A 30 1.01 26.11 -28.89
N ALA A 31 0.26 26.68 -27.95
CA ALA A 31 0.66 26.80 -26.57
C ALA A 31 1.08 25.43 -26.02
N SER A 32 2.32 25.34 -25.58
CA SER A 32 2.77 24.30 -24.65
C SER A 32 2.10 24.57 -23.30
N HIS A 33 0.82 24.19 -23.21
CA HIS A 33 0.21 23.86 -21.94
C HIS A 33 1.03 22.70 -21.39
N GLY A 34 1.92 23.03 -20.45
CA GLY A 34 2.65 22.04 -19.68
C GLY A 34 1.64 21.14 -19.01
N LEU A 35 1.40 19.98 -19.61
CA LEU A 35 0.94 18.81 -18.90
C LEU A 35 2.01 18.57 -17.86
N ARG A 36 1.77 19.12 -16.66
CA ARG A 36 2.36 18.60 -15.43
C ARG A 36 2.06 17.12 -15.48
N GLY A 37 3.07 16.34 -15.89
CA GLY A 37 3.08 14.92 -15.64
C GLY A 37 2.70 14.80 -14.18
N VAL A 38 1.57 14.15 -13.92
CA VAL A 38 1.36 13.54 -12.62
C VAL A 38 2.62 12.70 -12.46
N ASP A 39 3.53 13.12 -11.59
CA ASP A 39 4.67 12.31 -11.24
C ASP A 39 4.06 10.98 -10.83
N MET A 40 4.17 9.98 -11.71
CA MET A 40 3.83 8.59 -11.44
C MET A 40 4.91 8.12 -10.50
N ALA A 41 4.91 8.69 -9.29
CA ALA A 41 5.72 8.24 -8.19
C ALA A 41 5.47 6.74 -8.10
N ALA A 42 6.53 5.96 -8.34
CA ALA A 42 6.44 4.52 -8.20
C ALA A 42 5.83 4.24 -6.82
N PRO A 43 4.72 3.52 -6.74
CA PRO A 43 4.05 3.31 -5.47
C PRO A 43 4.98 2.56 -4.52
N LEU A 44 4.80 2.79 -3.22
CA LEU A 44 5.51 2.12 -2.12
C LEU A 44 6.99 2.50 -1.99
N LYS A 45 7.35 3.79 -2.20
CA LYS A 45 8.76 4.25 -2.16
C LYS A 45 9.46 4.01 -0.81
N ASP A 46 8.71 4.03 0.28
CA ASP A 46 9.26 3.92 1.63
C ASP A 46 9.22 2.49 2.20
N LEU A 47 8.82 1.51 1.37
CA LEU A 47 8.72 0.11 1.76
C LEU A 47 10.07 -0.46 2.25
N GLU A 48 11.16 -0.10 1.60
CA GLU A 48 12.53 -0.56 1.93
C GLU A 48 13.08 0.06 3.23
N ARG A 49 12.49 1.17 3.70
CA ARG A 49 12.93 1.82 4.94
C ARG A 49 12.44 1.10 6.19
N VAL A 50 11.41 0.27 6.06
CA VAL A 50 10.85 -0.49 7.17
C VAL A 50 11.68 -1.75 7.39
N PRO A 51 12.15 -2.03 8.63
CA PRO A 51 12.94 -3.22 8.93
C PRO A 51 12.05 -4.45 9.08
N TRP A 52 11.44 -4.92 7.99
CA TRP A 52 10.43 -5.99 7.97
C TRP A 52 10.89 -7.29 8.63
N ASP A 53 12.18 -7.64 8.51
CA ASP A 53 12.74 -8.86 9.11
C ASP A 53 12.86 -8.80 10.64
N THR A 54 12.69 -7.61 11.23
CA THR A 54 12.79 -7.38 12.69
C THR A 54 11.44 -7.31 13.38
N ILE A 55 10.35 -7.16 12.61
CA ILE A 55 8.98 -7.07 13.14
C ILE A 55 8.20 -8.34 12.80
N LYS A 56 7.18 -8.62 13.62
CA LYS A 56 6.41 -9.86 13.53
C LYS A 56 5.04 -9.66 12.89
N ASP A 57 4.64 -10.66 12.13
CA ASP A 57 3.27 -10.89 11.68
C ASP A 57 2.79 -12.27 12.19
N SER A 58 1.59 -12.70 11.81
CA SER A 58 1.02 -13.99 12.25
C SER A 58 1.84 -15.22 11.81
N SER A 59 2.74 -15.08 10.83
CA SER A 59 3.64 -16.13 10.33
C SER A 59 5.03 -16.11 11.00
N GLY A 60 5.29 -15.15 11.87
CA GLY A 60 6.51 -15.02 12.65
C GLY A 60 7.40 -13.85 12.21
N THR A 61 7.73 -13.74 10.92
CA THR A 61 8.49 -12.61 10.34
C THR A 61 7.67 -11.91 9.26
N ALA A 62 7.70 -10.59 9.28
CA ALA A 62 7.00 -9.76 8.31
C ALA A 62 7.75 -9.58 6.97
N GLY A 63 8.88 -10.27 6.76
CA GLY A 63 9.71 -10.14 5.55
C GLY A 63 9.01 -10.43 4.21
N ALA A 64 7.86 -11.11 4.21
CA ALA A 64 7.09 -11.34 2.99
C ALA A 64 6.10 -10.21 2.65
N ILE A 65 5.79 -9.31 3.58
CA ILE A 65 4.83 -8.21 3.38
C ILE A 65 5.21 -7.31 2.19
N PRO A 66 6.48 -6.92 2.00
CA PRO A 66 6.89 -6.12 0.84
C PRO A 66 6.47 -6.70 -0.51
N VAL A 67 6.71 -8.00 -0.71
CA VAL A 67 6.39 -8.71 -1.95
C VAL A 67 4.89 -8.74 -2.18
N LEU A 68 4.10 -8.99 -1.12
CA LEU A 68 2.64 -8.97 -1.19
C LEU A 68 2.12 -7.58 -1.59
N LEU A 69 2.63 -6.50 -0.98
CA LEU A 69 2.24 -5.13 -1.33
C LEU A 69 2.58 -4.79 -2.78
N HIS A 70 3.74 -5.24 -3.29
CA HIS A 70 4.07 -5.08 -4.72
C HIS A 70 3.12 -5.84 -5.65
N HIS A 71 2.71 -7.06 -5.29
CA HIS A 71 1.72 -7.81 -6.07
C HIS A 71 0.34 -7.16 -6.05
N VAL A 72 -0.07 -6.57 -4.92
CA VAL A 72 -1.30 -5.76 -4.86
C VAL A 72 -1.20 -4.53 -5.77
N ALA A 73 -0.03 -3.88 -5.80
CA ALA A 73 0.17 -2.64 -6.54
C ALA A 73 0.24 -2.82 -8.07
N ARG A 74 0.78 -3.94 -8.54
CA ARG A 74 1.16 -4.14 -9.96
C ARG A 74 0.60 -5.42 -10.60
N GLY A 75 0.02 -6.31 -9.82
CA GLY A 75 -0.56 -7.55 -10.31
C GLY A 75 -1.84 -7.30 -11.12
N ASP A 76 -2.20 -8.26 -11.96
CA ASP A 76 -3.55 -8.33 -12.49
C ASP A 76 -4.58 -8.57 -11.37
N GLU A 77 -5.87 -8.45 -11.69
CA GLU A 77 -6.93 -8.52 -10.69
C GLU A 77 -6.92 -9.84 -9.85
N PRO A 78 -6.75 -11.04 -10.45
CA PRO A 78 -6.58 -12.26 -9.66
C PRO A 78 -5.35 -12.25 -8.74
N THR A 79 -4.19 -11.82 -9.25
CA THR A 79 -2.93 -11.78 -8.49
C THR A 79 -3.01 -10.78 -7.35
N ALA A 80 -3.52 -9.58 -7.61
CA ALA A 80 -3.68 -8.53 -6.60
C ALA A 80 -4.64 -8.95 -5.49
N ARG A 81 -5.75 -9.62 -5.82
CA ARG A 81 -6.69 -10.16 -4.83
C ARG A 81 -6.08 -11.28 -4.00
N ALA A 82 -5.38 -12.23 -4.64
CA ALA A 82 -4.72 -13.31 -3.92
C ALA A 82 -3.66 -12.77 -2.96
N ALA A 83 -2.83 -11.82 -3.41
CA ALA A 83 -1.82 -11.18 -2.59
C ALA A 83 -2.45 -10.40 -1.41
N LEU A 84 -3.55 -9.68 -1.64
CA LEU A 84 -4.26 -8.97 -0.58
C LEU A 84 -4.91 -9.94 0.44
N ALA A 85 -5.44 -11.07 -0.02
CA ALA A 85 -5.98 -12.09 0.87
C ALA A 85 -4.88 -12.70 1.75
N THR A 86 -3.72 -13.02 1.18
CA THR A 86 -2.56 -13.48 1.95
C THR A 86 -2.05 -12.41 2.92
N LEU A 87 -2.03 -11.14 2.48
CA LEU A 87 -1.63 -10.03 3.35
C LEU A 87 -2.59 -9.90 4.53
N ARG A 88 -3.90 -10.02 4.31
CA ARG A 88 -4.91 -10.00 5.38
C ARG A 88 -4.65 -11.09 6.42
N GLU A 89 -4.36 -12.32 6.02
CA GLU A 89 -4.06 -13.40 6.98
C GLU A 89 -2.82 -13.11 7.84
N ARG A 90 -1.89 -12.29 7.32
CA ARG A 90 -0.66 -11.91 8.03
C ARG A 90 -0.86 -10.76 9.02
N ILE A 91 -1.65 -9.74 8.66
CA ILE A 91 -1.75 -8.50 9.43
C ILE A 91 -3.11 -8.27 10.09
N CYS A 92 -4.12 -9.05 9.76
CA CYS A 92 -5.47 -8.94 10.29
C CYS A 92 -6.17 -10.32 10.22
N GLN A 93 -5.56 -11.30 10.89
CA GLN A 93 -6.01 -12.68 10.87
C GLN A 93 -7.45 -12.76 11.39
N TYR A 94 -8.27 -13.59 10.73
CA TYR A 94 -9.71 -13.72 11.00
C TYR A 94 -10.52 -12.42 10.87
N GLY A 95 -9.91 -11.33 10.40
CA GLY A 95 -10.55 -10.01 10.26
C GLY A 95 -10.57 -9.16 11.53
N PHE A 96 -9.95 -9.59 12.62
CA PHE A 96 -9.94 -8.83 13.88
C PHE A 96 -8.69 -9.02 14.75
N VAL A 97 -7.81 -9.97 14.43
CA VAL A 97 -6.54 -10.19 15.15
C VAL A 97 -5.43 -9.47 14.42
N VAL A 98 -4.85 -8.45 15.05
CA VAL A 98 -3.75 -7.66 14.49
C VAL A 98 -2.45 -7.94 15.23
N ASP A 99 -1.33 -7.72 14.53
CA ASP A 99 0.02 -8.00 14.99
C ASP A 99 0.91 -6.75 14.86
N GLN A 100 2.17 -6.87 15.29
CA GLN A 100 3.15 -5.79 15.27
C GLN A 100 3.29 -5.13 13.89
N ALA A 101 3.30 -5.91 12.81
CA ALA A 101 3.45 -5.41 11.44
C ALA A 101 2.23 -4.64 10.91
N THR A 102 1.05 -4.77 11.54
CA THR A 102 -0.19 -4.20 11.03
C THR A 102 -0.12 -2.68 10.95
N ALA A 103 0.26 -2.01 12.03
CA ALA A 103 0.32 -0.55 12.08
C ALA A 103 1.28 0.03 11.02
N VAL A 104 2.41 -0.65 10.80
CA VAL A 104 3.43 -0.25 9.82
C VAL A 104 2.97 -0.49 8.37
N THR A 105 2.06 -1.44 8.17
CA THR A 105 1.51 -1.75 6.84
C THR A 105 0.40 -0.79 6.42
N VAL A 106 -0.34 -0.21 7.37
CA VAL A 106 -1.52 0.64 7.10
C VAL A 106 -1.23 1.85 6.19
N PRO A 107 -0.13 2.62 6.35
CA PRO A 107 0.17 3.73 5.44
C PRO A 107 0.26 3.28 3.97
N PHE A 108 0.84 2.10 3.71
CA PHE A 108 0.93 1.53 2.37
C PHE A 108 -0.43 1.07 1.84
N LEU A 109 -1.32 0.55 2.70
CA LEU A 109 -2.70 0.25 2.29
C LEU A 109 -3.44 1.52 1.87
N TRP A 110 -3.25 2.63 2.59
CA TRP A 110 -3.82 3.92 2.21
C TRP A 110 -3.27 4.43 0.89
N GLU A 111 -1.95 4.31 0.69
CA GLU A 111 -1.32 4.66 -0.59
C GLU A 111 -1.96 3.88 -1.74
N LEU A 112 -2.10 2.56 -1.61
CA LEU A 112 -2.68 1.70 -2.64
C LEU A 112 -4.17 1.99 -2.90
N ALA A 113 -4.94 2.30 -1.85
CA ALA A 113 -6.35 2.67 -2.00
C ALA A 113 -6.58 3.96 -2.82
N ARG A 114 -5.58 4.85 -2.89
CA ARG A 114 -5.64 6.11 -3.65
C ARG A 114 -5.35 5.95 -5.14
N LEU A 115 -4.70 4.86 -5.52
CA LEU A 115 -4.17 4.68 -6.85
C LEU A 115 -5.25 4.07 -7.76
N PRO A 116 -5.75 4.80 -8.78
CA PRO A 116 -6.82 4.31 -9.64
C PRO A 116 -6.45 3.04 -10.41
N GLN A 117 -5.17 2.78 -10.65
CA GLN A 117 -4.68 1.58 -11.32
C GLN A 117 -4.71 0.31 -10.45
N VAL A 118 -4.87 0.43 -9.13
CA VAL A 118 -4.99 -0.73 -8.24
C VAL A 118 -6.39 -1.32 -8.41
N THR A 119 -6.46 -2.60 -8.76
CA THR A 119 -7.73 -3.25 -9.12
C THR A 119 -8.58 -3.64 -7.92
N CYS A 120 -7.99 -3.85 -6.75
CA CYS A 120 -8.67 -4.31 -5.54
C CYS A 120 -8.85 -3.22 -4.45
N ARG A 121 -9.04 -1.96 -4.85
CA ARG A 121 -9.21 -0.81 -3.93
C ARG A 121 -10.32 -1.02 -2.91
N VAL A 122 -11.47 -1.56 -3.32
CA VAL A 122 -12.59 -1.85 -2.42
C VAL A 122 -12.17 -2.80 -1.30
N GLN A 123 -11.47 -3.88 -1.64
CA GLN A 123 -11.01 -4.87 -0.67
C GLN A 123 -9.95 -4.30 0.28
N ILE A 124 -9.10 -3.38 -0.19
CA ILE A 124 -8.15 -2.64 0.66
C ILE A 124 -8.91 -1.79 1.69
N VAL A 125 -9.94 -1.06 1.27
CA VAL A 125 -10.77 -0.24 2.18
C VAL A 125 -11.49 -1.13 3.20
N ARG A 126 -12.02 -2.28 2.79
CA ARG A 126 -12.60 -3.28 3.70
C ARG A 126 -11.58 -3.82 4.70
N LEU A 127 -10.32 -4.04 4.29
CA LEU A 127 -9.24 -4.43 5.20
C LEU A 127 -8.92 -3.32 6.22
N LEU A 128 -8.85 -2.05 5.77
CA LEU A 128 -8.66 -0.90 6.67
C LEU A 128 -9.78 -0.80 7.70
N LYS A 129 -11.03 -1.09 7.30
CA LYS A 129 -12.18 -1.18 8.23
C LYS A 129 -11.98 -2.28 9.27
N ASN A 130 -11.60 -3.49 8.85
CA ASN A 130 -11.33 -4.60 9.78
C ASN A 130 -10.25 -4.23 10.81
N ILE A 131 -9.18 -3.57 10.37
CA ILE A 131 -8.10 -3.09 11.25
C ILE A 131 -8.63 -2.00 12.21
N ALA A 132 -9.47 -1.08 11.74
CA ALA A 132 -10.07 -0.05 12.58
C ALA A 132 -11.00 -0.62 13.66
N ASP A 133 -11.67 -1.72 13.36
CA ASP A 133 -12.63 -2.41 14.23
C ASP A 133 -11.97 -3.38 15.20
N ALA A 134 -10.74 -3.83 14.93
CA ALA A 134 -10.00 -4.75 15.80
C ALA A 134 -9.97 -4.25 17.27
N ARG A 135 -10.64 -5.01 18.15
CA ARG A 135 -10.72 -4.80 19.62
C ARG A 135 -10.44 -6.08 20.40
N GLN A 136 -9.95 -7.12 19.74
CA GLN A 136 -9.81 -8.45 20.34
C GLN A 136 -8.84 -8.42 21.51
N TRP A 137 -7.69 -7.76 21.38
CA TRP A 137 -6.68 -7.70 22.43
C TRP A 137 -7.13 -6.84 23.61
N GLU A 138 -7.77 -5.69 23.36
CA GLU A 138 -8.35 -4.88 24.42
C GLU A 138 -9.47 -5.60 25.19
N SER A 139 -10.36 -6.28 24.47
CA SER A 139 -11.46 -7.06 25.06
C SER A 139 -10.91 -8.22 25.89
N THR A 140 -9.93 -8.95 25.34
CA THR A 140 -9.31 -10.09 26.04
C THR A 140 -8.52 -9.62 27.26
N ALA A 141 -7.77 -8.52 27.17
CA ALA A 141 -7.05 -7.97 28.32
C ALA A 141 -7.98 -7.48 29.44
N SER A 142 -9.19 -7.00 29.09
CA SER A 142 -10.21 -6.63 30.08
C SER A 142 -10.74 -7.84 30.86
N ALA A 143 -10.92 -8.99 30.19
CA ALA A 143 -11.32 -10.24 30.83
C ALA A 143 -10.15 -10.96 31.54
N TYR A 144 -8.93 -10.80 31.03
CA TYR A 144 -7.71 -11.46 31.50
C TYR A 144 -6.55 -10.47 31.65
N PRO A 145 -6.50 -9.68 32.74
CA PRO A 145 -5.52 -8.61 32.91
C PRO A 145 -4.06 -9.06 32.86
N LYS A 146 -3.77 -10.35 33.10
CA LYS A 146 -2.43 -10.93 32.99
C LYS A 146 -1.83 -10.78 31.58
N LEU A 147 -2.67 -10.61 30.55
CA LEU A 147 -2.21 -10.33 29.18
C LEU A 147 -1.46 -9.00 29.05
N LEU A 148 -1.72 -8.04 29.94
CA LEU A 148 -1.00 -6.76 29.99
C LEU A 148 0.48 -6.93 30.41
N HIS A 149 0.83 -8.08 30.99
CA HIS A 149 2.18 -8.41 31.42
C HIS A 149 2.87 -9.43 30.49
N HIS A 150 2.27 -9.77 29.35
CA HIS A 150 2.96 -10.60 28.36
C HIS A 150 4.14 -9.84 27.73
N ARG A 151 5.14 -10.59 27.25
CA ARG A 151 6.35 -10.00 26.63
C ARG A 151 6.06 -9.13 25.41
N HIS A 152 4.89 -9.29 24.80
CA HIS A 152 4.46 -8.54 23.62
C HIS A 152 3.28 -7.65 23.99
N ASP A 153 3.31 -6.40 23.54
CA ASP A 153 2.27 -5.42 23.78
C ASP A 153 1.16 -5.51 22.72
N TYR A 154 0.37 -6.59 22.79
CA TYR A 154 -0.71 -6.86 21.83
C TYR A 154 -1.77 -5.74 21.81
N VAL A 155 -2.09 -5.18 22.97
CA VAL A 155 -3.03 -4.05 23.10
C VAL A 155 -2.44 -2.79 22.49
N GLY A 156 -1.15 -2.52 22.70
CA GLY A 156 -0.43 -1.43 22.05
C GLY A 156 -0.44 -1.56 20.52
N TRP A 157 -0.16 -2.75 19.98
CA TRP A 157 -0.21 -3.00 18.54
C TRP A 157 -1.60 -2.71 17.96
N GLU A 158 -2.64 -3.14 18.65
CA GLU A 158 -4.02 -2.87 18.25
C GLU A 158 -4.34 -1.37 18.24
N ARG A 159 -3.92 -0.65 19.27
CA ARG A 159 -4.09 0.82 19.35
C ARG A 159 -3.34 1.54 18.25
N GLU A 160 -2.09 1.18 18.00
CA GLU A 160 -1.27 1.78 16.96
C GLU A 160 -1.81 1.50 15.57
N ALA A 161 -2.29 0.28 15.30
CA ALA A 161 -2.92 -0.05 14.02
C ALA A 161 -4.12 0.86 13.74
N ARG A 162 -4.96 1.09 14.74
CA ARG A 162 -6.13 1.98 14.60
C ARG A 162 -5.77 3.45 14.50
N ARG A 163 -4.73 3.88 15.21
CA ARG A 163 -4.18 5.23 15.07
C ARG A 163 -3.67 5.46 13.66
N ALA A 164 -2.95 4.48 13.09
CA ALA A 164 -2.51 4.54 11.70
C ALA A 164 -3.69 4.63 10.71
N VAL A 165 -4.78 3.87 10.92
CA VAL A 165 -5.97 3.99 10.06
C VAL A 165 -6.61 5.38 10.21
N ARG A 166 -6.65 5.92 11.43
CA ARG A 166 -7.21 7.26 11.73
C ARG A 166 -6.36 8.43 11.24
N ALA A 167 -5.08 8.22 10.92
CA ALA A 167 -4.18 9.29 10.51
C ALA A 167 -4.54 9.83 9.11
N GLU A 168 -5.00 8.97 8.21
CA GLU A 168 -5.24 9.31 6.80
C GLU A 168 -6.71 9.73 6.52
N GLN A 169 -7.25 10.65 7.32
CA GLN A 169 -8.64 11.12 7.14
C GLN A 169 -8.85 11.86 5.82
N ASP A 170 -7.81 12.51 5.29
CA ASP A 170 -7.89 13.22 4.02
C ASP A 170 -8.12 12.26 2.86
N VAL A 171 -7.45 11.10 2.89
CA VAL A 171 -7.62 10.03 1.92
C VAL A 171 -9.03 9.47 1.98
N LEU A 172 -9.53 9.20 3.18
CA LEU A 172 -10.90 8.73 3.36
C LEU A 172 -11.93 9.72 2.78
N ARG A 173 -11.74 11.02 2.98
CA ARG A 173 -12.62 12.05 2.39
C ARG A 173 -12.54 12.13 0.86
N GLN A 174 -11.42 11.73 0.27
CA GLN A 174 -11.31 11.59 -1.19
C GLN A 174 -12.08 10.36 -1.68
N LEU A 175 -11.90 9.21 -1.02
CA LEU A 175 -12.59 7.96 -1.37
C LEU A 175 -14.11 8.04 -1.26
N LEU A 176 -14.63 8.80 -0.29
CA LEU A 176 -16.07 9.07 -0.15
C LEU A 176 -16.68 9.84 -1.34
N ARG A 177 -15.85 10.47 -2.18
CA ARG A 177 -16.26 11.22 -3.37
C ARG A 177 -15.93 10.50 -4.68
N GLU A 178 -15.44 9.26 -4.59
CA GLU A 178 -15.17 8.45 -5.78
C GLU A 178 -16.47 8.20 -6.56
N PRO A 179 -16.41 8.22 -7.90
CA PRO A 179 -17.58 7.92 -8.74
C PRO A 179 -17.98 6.44 -8.70
N ASP A 180 -17.06 5.55 -8.31
CA ASP A 180 -17.34 4.14 -8.11
C ASP A 180 -18.19 3.96 -6.84
N PRO A 181 -19.46 3.50 -6.98
CA PRO A 181 -20.37 3.37 -5.84
C PRO A 181 -19.91 2.31 -4.84
N GLU A 182 -19.27 1.21 -5.27
CA GLU A 182 -18.83 0.15 -4.33
C GLU A 182 -17.67 0.66 -3.47
N LEU A 183 -16.77 1.44 -4.07
CA LEU A 183 -15.66 2.06 -3.34
C LEU A 183 -16.15 3.14 -2.37
N ALA A 184 -17.09 3.99 -2.80
CA ALA A 184 -17.69 5.01 -1.95
C ALA A 184 -18.45 4.41 -0.76
N GLU A 185 -19.19 3.31 -0.97
CA GLU A 185 -19.87 2.56 0.09
C GLU A 185 -18.88 1.98 1.10
N ALA A 186 -17.83 1.30 0.63
CA ALA A 186 -16.79 0.76 1.51
C ALA A 186 -16.11 1.87 2.34
N ALA A 187 -15.89 3.05 1.74
CA ALA A 187 -15.36 4.21 2.45
C ALA A 187 -16.35 4.76 3.50
N ALA A 188 -17.65 4.77 3.21
CA ALA A 188 -18.69 5.19 4.15
C ALA A 188 -18.79 4.25 5.36
N GLU A 189 -18.66 2.94 5.14
CA GLU A 189 -18.58 1.96 6.23
C GLU A 189 -17.36 2.20 7.11
N LEU A 190 -16.17 2.38 6.51
CA LEU A 190 -14.95 2.69 7.24
C LEU A 190 -15.10 3.99 8.05
N ALA A 191 -15.66 5.04 7.45
CA ALA A 191 -15.92 6.31 8.14
C ALA A 191 -16.84 6.12 9.36
N SER A 192 -17.88 5.30 9.21
CA SER A 192 -18.82 4.96 10.29
C SER A 192 -18.13 4.22 11.44
N THR A 193 -17.29 3.23 11.15
CA THR A 193 -16.46 2.53 12.14
C THR A 193 -15.52 3.49 12.88
N LEU A 194 -14.89 4.42 12.16
CA LEU A 194 -14.00 5.41 12.76
C LEU A 194 -14.76 6.41 13.64
N ALA A 195 -15.98 6.80 13.27
CA ALA A 195 -16.84 7.68 14.06
C ALA A 195 -17.34 7.01 15.34
N ALA A 196 -17.80 5.74 15.26
CA ALA A 196 -18.26 4.98 16.42
C ALA A 196 -17.17 4.87 17.51
N GLY A 197 -15.92 4.62 17.10
CA GLY A 197 -14.80 4.57 18.04
C GLY A 197 -14.41 5.91 18.69
N ARG A 198 -14.95 7.07 18.26
CA ARG A 198 -14.74 8.36 18.96
C ARG A 198 -15.67 8.51 20.17
N VAL A 199 -16.84 7.87 20.15
CA VAL A 199 -17.87 8.04 21.19
C VAL A 199 -17.51 7.29 22.47
N SER A 200 -16.82 6.14 22.37
CA SER A 200 -16.38 5.34 23.53
C SER A 200 -15.16 5.90 24.29
N GLY A 201 -14.53 6.98 23.81
CA GLY A 201 -13.35 7.60 24.43
C GLY A 201 -13.66 8.74 25.42
N SER A 202 -14.93 9.08 25.61
CA SER A 202 -15.35 10.16 26.53
C SER A 202 -16.09 9.57 27.73
N ARG A 203 -15.33 9.00 28.67
CA ARG A 203 -15.77 8.78 30.04
C ARG A 203 -14.54 8.83 30.95
N VAL A 204 -14.41 9.98 31.62
CA VAL A 204 -13.51 10.24 32.76
C VAL A 204 -14.10 9.60 33.99
#